data_AF-A0A2N6ASC9-F1
#
_entry.id   AF-A0A2N6ASC9-F1
#
_cell.length_a   1.000
_cell.length_b   1.000
_cell.length_c   1.000
_cell.angle_alpha   90.00
_cell.angle_beta   90.00
_cell.angle_gamma   90.00
#
_symmetry.space_group_name_H-M   'P 1'
#
loop_
_entity.id
_entity.type
_entity.pdbx_description
1 polymer ?
#
loop_
_entity_poly.entity_id
_entity_poly.type
_entity_poly.pdbx_seq_one_letter_code
_entity_poly.pdbx_strand_id
1 'polypeptide(L)'
;MDDRIRFLLGSLFEPIEETGEKMDAIVSNPPYIPKAEIETLQREVSSHEPRGALDGGADGLDFYRIIALDSPKFLKPGGRIYLEVGAGQAMEVENLLKQVKCRGQSCYNNILRIKDLAGIERVVKASLGPEKIEETIRTE
;
A
#
# COMPACT_ATOMS: atom_id res chain seq x y z
N MET A 1 -21.35 -8.79 -16.56
CA MET A 1 -20.02 -8.63 -15.94
C MET A 1 -19.82 -7.19 -15.47
N ASP A 2 -20.47 -6.25 -16.16
CA ASP A 2 -20.42 -4.80 -15.96
C ASP A 2 -20.88 -4.31 -14.57
N ASP A 3 -21.70 -5.05 -13.83
CA ASP A 3 -22.17 -4.63 -12.48
C ASP A 3 -21.19 -4.92 -11.33
N ARG A 4 -20.00 -5.47 -11.61
CA ARG A 4 -19.00 -5.85 -10.58
C ARG A 4 -17.83 -4.88 -10.45
N ILE A 5 -17.72 -3.90 -11.34
CA ILE A 5 -16.62 -2.93 -11.36
C ILE A 5 -17.22 -1.54 -11.44
N ARG A 6 -16.81 -0.66 -10.52
CA ARG A 6 -17.16 0.76 -10.53
C ARG A 6 -15.87 1.57 -10.62
N PHE A 7 -15.78 2.41 -11.65
CA PHE A 7 -14.66 3.35 -11.79
C PHE A 7 -15.03 4.68 -11.15
N LEU A 8 -14.11 5.23 -10.37
CA LEU A 8 -14.23 6.55 -9.78
C LEU A 8 -12.97 7.34 -10.12
N LEU A 9 -13.13 8.59 -10.56
CA LEU A 9 -12.04 9.48 -10.92
C LEU A 9 -11.74 10.43 -9.76
N GLY A 10 -10.51 10.41 -9.25
CA GLY A 10 -10.05 11.31 -8.19
C GLY A 10 -8.68 10.90 -7.66
N SER A 11 -8.19 11.59 -6.63
CA SER A 11 -6.91 11.26 -6.00
C SER A 11 -7.10 10.24 -4.88
N LEU A 12 -6.44 9.08 -4.99
CA LEU A 12 -6.43 8.03 -3.96
C LEU A 12 -7.83 7.73 -3.38
N PHE A 13 -8.09 8.11 -2.12
CA PHE A 13 -9.31 7.80 -1.40
C PHE A 13 -10.41 8.86 -1.51
N GLU A 14 -10.12 10.04 -2.06
CA GLU A 14 -11.10 11.13 -2.24
C GLU A 14 -12.44 10.63 -2.81
N PRO A 15 -12.47 9.90 -3.95
CA PRO A 15 -13.75 9.46 -4.50
C PRO A 15 -14.44 8.36 -3.68
N ILE A 16 -13.70 7.65 -2.82
CA ILE A 16 -14.26 6.58 -1.97
C ILE A 16 -14.88 7.19 -0.72
N GLU A 17 -14.32 8.27 -0.19
CA GLU A 17 -14.83 8.97 0.99
C GLU A 17 -16.28 9.41 0.81
N GLU A 18 -16.65 9.91 -0.37
CA GLU A 18 -18.02 10.30 -0.71
C GLU A 18 -19.02 9.13 -0.67
N THR A 19 -18.54 7.89 -0.85
CA THR A 19 -19.40 6.70 -0.81
C THR A 19 -19.67 6.19 0.60
N GLY A 20 -18.80 6.53 1.57
CA GLY A 20 -18.83 5.98 2.93
C GLY A 20 -18.55 4.47 3.03
N GLU A 21 -18.17 3.82 1.92
CA GLU A 21 -17.97 2.37 1.86
C GLU A 21 -16.68 1.94 2.57
N LYS A 22 -16.72 0.71 3.10
CA LYS A 22 -15.55 0.04 3.67
C LYS A 22 -15.22 -1.21 2.88
N MET A 23 -13.94 -1.43 2.64
CA MET A 23 -13.44 -2.52 1.81
C MET A 23 -12.89 -3.67 2.64
N ASP A 24 -13.06 -4.89 2.14
CA ASP A 24 -12.40 -6.08 2.68
C ASP A 24 -10.91 -6.08 2.32
N ALA A 25 -10.54 -5.50 1.19
CA ALA A 25 -9.17 -5.35 0.76
C ALA A 25 -8.93 -4.05 -0.02
N ILE A 26 -7.75 -3.48 0.13
CA ILE A 26 -7.20 -2.40 -0.71
C ILE A 26 -5.96 -2.96 -1.40
N VAL A 27 -5.91 -2.84 -2.72
CA VAL A 27 -4.77 -3.24 -3.54
C VAL A 27 -4.32 -2.04 -4.34
N SER A 28 -3.02 -1.75 -4.36
CA SER A 28 -2.48 -0.64 -5.12
C SER A 28 -1.10 -0.98 -5.68
N ASN A 29 -0.87 -0.56 -6.92
CA ASN A 29 0.47 -0.41 -7.50
C ASN A 29 0.70 1.10 -7.72
N PRO A 30 1.07 1.85 -6.67
CA PRO A 30 1.24 3.29 -6.77
C PRO A 30 2.57 3.66 -7.46
N PRO A 31 2.68 4.89 -7.98
CA PRO A 31 3.96 5.41 -8.46
C PRO A 31 5.03 5.36 -7.36
N TYR A 32 6.23 4.87 -7.72
CA TYR A 32 7.29 4.60 -6.74
C TYR A 32 8.68 5.07 -7.16
N ILE A 33 8.80 5.70 -8.32
CA ILE A 33 10.10 6.15 -8.84
C ILE A 33 10.40 7.54 -8.25
N PRO A 34 11.57 7.73 -7.62
CA PRO A 34 12.01 9.04 -7.20
C PRO A 34 12.05 10.02 -8.37
N LYS A 35 11.58 11.24 -8.16
CA LYS A 35 11.48 12.29 -9.18
C LYS A 35 12.78 12.53 -9.95
N ALA A 36 13.92 12.47 -9.24
CA ALA A 36 15.24 12.65 -9.83
C ALA A 36 15.65 11.51 -10.80
N GLU A 37 15.12 10.30 -10.60
CA GLU A 37 15.41 9.13 -11.44
C GLU A 37 14.53 9.11 -12.70
N ILE A 38 13.39 9.80 -12.69
CA ILE A 38 12.49 9.86 -13.86
C ILE A 38 13.17 10.50 -15.07
N GLU A 39 14.05 11.47 -14.85
CA GLU A 39 14.81 12.12 -15.92
C GLU A 39 15.88 11.22 -16.55
N THR A 40 16.30 10.16 -15.84
CA THR A 40 17.32 9.22 -16.30
C THR A 40 16.75 7.89 -16.79
N LEU A 41 15.42 7.71 -16.74
CA LEU A 41 14.76 6.51 -17.24
C LEU A 41 15.00 6.31 -18.74
N GLN A 42 15.18 5.05 -19.13
CA GLN A 42 15.28 4.65 -20.53
C GLN A 42 14.08 5.18 -21.33
N ARG A 43 14.34 5.60 -22.58
CA ARG A 43 13.32 6.20 -23.46
C ARG A 43 12.07 5.34 -23.57
N GLU A 44 12.17 4.01 -23.50
CA GLU A 44 10.98 3.16 -23.56
C GLU A 44 10.02 3.39 -22.38
N VAL A 45 10.51 3.62 -21.15
CA VAL A 45 9.64 3.82 -19.98
C VAL A 45 8.99 5.20 -19.99
N SER A 46 9.75 6.24 -20.34
CA SER A 46 9.22 7.62 -20.39
C SER A 46 8.31 7.91 -21.59
N SER A 47 8.33 7.07 -22.63
CA SER A 47 7.50 7.22 -23.83
C SER A 47 6.18 6.46 -23.81
N HIS A 48 6.04 5.43 -22.95
CA HIS A 48 4.83 4.59 -22.90
C HIS A 48 3.95 4.87 -21.68
N GLU A 49 4.51 5.36 -20.57
CA GLU A 49 3.76 5.63 -19.33
C GLU A 49 3.59 7.14 -19.07
N PRO A 50 2.39 7.61 -18.67
CA PRO A 50 2.19 8.99 -18.25
C PRO A 50 3.10 9.33 -17.06
N ARG A 51 3.73 10.52 -17.04
CA ARG A 51 4.63 10.94 -15.95
C ARG A 51 4.01 10.81 -14.56
N GLY A 52 2.71 11.07 -14.42
CA GLY A 52 1.98 10.93 -13.16
C GLY A 52 1.85 9.50 -12.64
N ALA A 53 2.01 8.49 -13.51
CA ALA A 53 2.06 7.08 -13.13
C ALA A 53 3.44 6.64 -12.62
N LEU A 54 4.47 7.49 -12.79
CA LEU A 54 5.86 7.17 -12.44
C LEU A 54 6.35 7.95 -11.20
N ASP A 55 5.92 9.20 -11.03
CA ASP A 55 6.39 10.12 -9.97
C ASP A 55 5.91 9.72 -8.57
N GLY A 56 6.76 9.02 -7.83
CA GLY A 56 6.56 8.67 -6.43
C GLY A 56 7.05 9.74 -5.45
N GLY A 57 7.42 10.94 -5.92
CA GLY A 57 7.91 12.02 -5.09
C GLY A 57 9.43 12.05 -4.92
N ALA A 58 9.92 12.70 -3.86
CA ALA A 58 11.36 12.93 -3.68
C ALA A 58 12.15 11.63 -3.49
N ASP A 59 11.59 10.66 -2.79
CA ASP A 59 12.20 9.36 -2.48
C ASP A 59 11.38 8.16 -2.95
N GLY A 60 10.35 8.42 -3.78
CA GLY A 60 9.47 7.38 -4.30
C GLY A 60 8.43 6.88 -3.30
N LEU A 61 8.28 7.50 -2.12
CA LEU A 61 7.41 6.99 -1.06
C LEU A 61 6.14 7.81 -0.76
N ASP A 62 5.87 8.89 -1.50
CA ASP A 62 4.79 9.83 -1.17
C ASP A 62 3.41 9.15 -1.14
N PHE A 63 3.12 8.29 -2.12
CA PHE A 63 1.86 7.55 -2.16
C PHE A 63 1.75 6.54 -1.02
N TYR A 64 2.84 5.83 -0.66
CA TYR A 64 2.79 4.86 0.43
C TYR A 64 2.53 5.54 1.78
N ARG A 65 3.04 6.76 2.00
CA ARG A 65 2.76 7.55 3.21
C ARG A 65 1.28 7.84 3.36
N ILE A 66 0.66 8.34 2.29
CA ILE A 66 -0.78 8.65 2.29
C ILE A 66 -1.59 7.38 2.46
N ILE A 67 -1.25 6.33 1.68
CA ILE A 67 -1.98 5.07 1.73
C ILE A 67 -1.90 4.42 3.10
N ALA A 68 -0.71 4.32 3.71
CA ALA A 68 -0.55 3.73 5.03
C ALA A 68 -1.38 4.47 6.09
N LEU A 69 -1.36 5.81 6.05
CA LEU A 69 -2.06 6.66 7.02
C LEU A 69 -3.59 6.61 6.87
N ASP A 70 -4.10 6.67 5.64
CA ASP A 70 -5.53 6.88 5.38
C ASP A 70 -6.32 5.58 5.18
N SER A 71 -5.71 4.52 4.66
CA SER A 71 -6.42 3.25 4.42
C SER A 71 -7.12 2.61 5.65
N PRO A 72 -6.73 2.83 6.92
CA PRO A 72 -7.52 2.38 8.07
C PRO A 72 -8.94 2.97 8.08
N LYS A 73 -9.13 4.17 7.53
CA LYS A 73 -10.45 4.81 7.37
C LYS A 73 -11.29 4.14 6.29
N PHE A 74 -10.73 3.29 5.45
CA PHE A 74 -11.46 2.67 4.32
C PHE A 74 -11.52 1.14 4.41
N LEU A 75 -10.80 0.53 5.36
CA LEU A 75 -10.85 -0.91 5.59
C LEU A 75 -11.92 -1.29 6.63
N LYS A 76 -12.57 -2.44 6.41
CA LYS A 76 -13.33 -3.13 7.45
C LYS A 76 -12.37 -3.68 8.53
N PRO A 77 -12.83 -3.90 9.78
CA PRO A 77 -12.04 -4.62 10.77
C PRO A 77 -11.55 -5.98 10.23
N GLY A 78 -10.25 -6.26 10.32
CA GLY A 78 -9.64 -7.46 9.74
C GLY A 78 -9.38 -7.40 8.22
N GLY A 79 -9.75 -6.28 7.57
CA GLY A 79 -9.47 -6.03 6.17
C GLY A 79 -7.98 -5.92 5.88
N ARG A 80 -7.59 -6.05 4.61
CA ARG A 80 -6.18 -6.19 4.22
C ARG A 80 -5.73 -5.14 3.23
N ILE A 81 -4.44 -4.86 3.23
CA ILE A 81 -3.79 -4.01 2.26
C ILE A 81 -2.67 -4.76 1.56
N TYR A 82 -2.53 -4.55 0.25
CA TYR A 82 -1.47 -5.11 -0.60
C TYR A 82 -0.91 -3.99 -1.48
N LEU A 83 0.36 -3.67 -1.28
CA LEU A 83 1.06 -2.59 -1.97
C LEU A 83 2.17 -3.18 -2.81
N GLU A 84 2.08 -3.04 -4.13
CA GLU A 84 3.26 -3.27 -4.98
C GLU A 84 4.33 -2.23 -4.64
N VAL A 85 5.60 -2.63 -4.65
CA VAL A 85 6.74 -1.77 -4.32
C VAL A 85 7.88 -1.91 -5.33
N GLY A 86 8.68 -0.84 -5.45
CA GLY A 86 9.95 -0.88 -6.15
C GLY A 86 10.94 -1.82 -5.47
N ALA A 87 11.87 -2.39 -6.27
CA ALA A 87 12.93 -3.24 -5.72
C ALA A 87 13.75 -2.45 -4.68
N GLY A 88 13.86 -3.00 -3.47
CA GLY A 88 14.56 -2.34 -2.35
C GLY A 88 13.70 -1.41 -1.48
N GLN A 89 12.44 -1.12 -1.84
CA GLN A 89 11.56 -0.23 -1.05
C GLN A 89 10.69 -0.96 -0.03
N ALA A 90 10.62 -2.29 -0.09
CA ALA A 90 9.69 -3.09 0.74
C ALA A 90 9.87 -2.85 2.26
N MET A 91 11.12 -2.68 2.72
CA MET A 91 11.41 -2.41 4.13
C MET A 91 10.93 -1.03 4.59
N GLU A 92 11.08 -0.01 3.76
CA GLU A 92 10.60 1.35 4.08
C GLU A 92 9.06 1.38 4.15
N VAL A 93 8.39 0.72 3.21
CA VAL A 93 6.92 0.62 3.21
C VAL A 93 6.40 -0.20 4.41
N GLU A 94 7.10 -1.29 4.77
CA GLU A 94 6.82 -2.02 6.02
C GLU A 94 6.95 -1.10 7.26
N ASN A 95 7.99 -0.28 7.32
CA ASN A 95 8.21 0.66 8.42
C ASN A 95 7.12 1.74 8.48
N LEU A 96 6.67 2.28 7.34
CA LEU A 96 5.54 3.20 7.28
C LEU A 96 4.29 2.58 7.92
N LEU A 97 3.95 1.35 7.55
CA LEU A 97 2.79 0.63 8.11
C LEU A 97 2.93 0.41 9.63
N LYS A 98 4.11 0.04 10.13
CA LYS A 98 4.36 -0.15 11.58
C LYS A 98 4.19 1.14 12.41
N GLN A 99 4.44 2.29 11.79
CA GLN A 99 4.35 3.59 12.47
C GLN A 99 2.92 4.10 12.60
N VAL A 100 1.98 3.64 11.76
CA VAL A 100 0.59 4.12 11.81
C VAL A 100 -0.10 3.64 13.07
N LYS A 101 -0.66 4.60 13.83
CA LYS A 101 -1.38 4.32 15.08
C LYS A 101 -2.88 4.58 14.98
N CYS A 102 -3.66 3.62 15.46
CA CYS A 102 -5.11 3.67 15.58
C CYS A 102 -5.44 3.59 17.07
N ARG A 103 -6.05 4.65 17.62
CA ARG A 103 -6.41 4.73 19.06
C ARG A 103 -5.21 4.46 19.99
N GLY A 104 -4.02 4.94 19.62
CA GLY A 104 -2.79 4.80 20.41
C GLY A 104 -2.05 3.47 20.24
N GLN A 105 -2.54 2.54 19.42
CA GLN A 105 -1.92 1.23 19.15
C GLN A 105 -1.58 1.08 17.67
N SER A 106 -0.79 0.07 17.28
CA SER A 106 -0.54 -0.21 15.85
C SER A 106 -1.87 -0.42 15.11
N CYS A 107 -2.08 0.27 13.99
CA CYS A 107 -3.24 0.00 13.12
C CYS A 107 -3.12 -1.37 12.45
N TYR A 108 -1.90 -1.76 12.10
CA TYR A 108 -1.63 -2.92 11.28
C TYR A 108 -0.95 -4.03 12.07
N ASN A 109 -1.27 -5.25 11.69
CA ASN A 109 -0.59 -6.47 12.09
C ASN A 109 -0.28 -7.34 10.86
N ASN A 110 0.43 -8.45 11.08
CA ASN A 110 0.76 -9.43 10.04
C ASN A 110 1.37 -8.77 8.79
N ILE A 111 2.34 -7.88 9.03
CA ILE A 111 3.04 -7.16 7.97
C ILE A 111 4.07 -8.11 7.36
N LEU A 112 3.94 -8.37 6.06
CA LEU A 112 4.76 -9.35 5.34
C LEU A 112 5.29 -8.73 4.04
N ARG A 113 6.56 -9.01 3.74
CA ARG A 113 7.18 -8.72 2.43
C ARG A 113 7.13 -9.98 1.58
N ILE A 114 6.49 -9.90 0.42
CA ILE A 114 6.24 -11.02 -0.49
C ILE A 114 7.12 -10.84 -1.72
N LYS A 115 7.81 -11.92 -2.08
CA LYS A 115 8.68 -11.97 -3.25
C LYS A 115 7.92 -12.35 -4.51
N ASP A 116 8.34 -11.81 -5.64
CA ASP A 116 7.95 -12.30 -6.96
C ASP A 116 8.65 -13.61 -7.31
N LEU A 117 8.43 -14.12 -8.53
CA LEU A 117 9.03 -15.35 -9.02
C LEU A 117 10.57 -15.24 -9.23
N ALA A 118 11.10 -14.03 -9.32
CA ALA A 118 12.54 -13.76 -9.40
C ALA A 118 13.18 -13.63 -8.00
N GLY A 119 12.40 -13.76 -6.93
CA GLY A 119 12.89 -13.65 -5.56
C GLY A 119 13.05 -12.21 -5.06
N ILE A 120 12.52 -11.22 -5.79
CA ILE A 120 12.57 -9.80 -5.45
C ILE A 120 11.34 -9.45 -4.62
N GLU A 121 11.52 -8.74 -3.51
CA GLU A 121 10.40 -8.25 -2.72
C GLU A 121 9.61 -7.21 -3.53
N ARG A 122 8.37 -7.55 -3.85
CA ARG A 122 7.51 -6.76 -4.72
C ARG A 122 6.18 -6.38 -4.11
N VAL A 123 5.76 -7.03 -3.04
CA VAL A 123 4.51 -6.67 -2.36
C VAL A 123 4.71 -6.57 -0.86
N VAL A 124 4.23 -5.50 -0.25
CA VAL A 124 4.03 -5.40 1.20
C VAL A 124 2.56 -5.61 1.51
N LYS A 125 2.26 -6.60 2.36
CA LYS A 125 0.92 -6.93 2.81
C LYS A 125 0.78 -6.60 4.30
N ALA A 126 -0.39 -6.10 4.71
CA ALA A 126 -0.75 -6.01 6.12
C ALA A 126 -2.26 -6.25 6.35
N SER A 127 -2.66 -6.50 7.60
CA SER A 127 -4.08 -6.59 8.00
C SER A 127 -4.41 -5.50 9.02
N LEU A 128 -5.57 -4.86 8.87
CA LEU A 128 -6.11 -3.87 9.81
C LEU A 128 -6.61 -4.59 11.07
N GLY A 129 -6.08 -4.22 12.22
CA GLY A 129 -6.51 -4.72 13.51
C GLY A 129 -5.38 -4.71 14.52
N PRO A 130 -5.70 -4.84 15.81
CA PRO A 130 -4.67 -4.96 16.84
C PRO A 130 -3.76 -6.16 16.54
N GLU A 131 -2.50 -6.11 16.98
CA GLU A 131 -1.65 -7.30 16.98
C GLU A 131 -2.40 -8.44 17.68
N LYS A 132 -2.58 -9.56 16.98
CA LYS A 132 -3.01 -10.79 17.64
C LYS A 132 -1.85 -11.21 18.53
N ILE A 133 -2.01 -11.05 19.84
CA ILE A 133 -1.16 -11.75 20.80
C ILE A 133 -1.47 -13.23 20.58
N GLU A 134 -0.51 -13.98 20.05
CA GLU A 134 -0.60 -15.44 20.10
C GLU A 134 -0.57 -15.83 21.58
N GLU A 135 -1.73 -16.20 22.13
CA GLU A 135 -1.78 -16.93 23.39
C GLU A 135 -0.99 -18.23 23.19
N THR A 136 0.27 -18.21 23.64
CA THR A 136 1.06 -19.42 23.84
C THR A 136 0.34 -20.20 24.93
N ILE A 137 -0.54 -21.11 24.53
CA ILE A 137 -1.07 -22.15 25.41
C ILE A 137 0.16 -22.96 25.84
N ARG A 138 0.60 -22.72 27.07
CA ARG A 138 1.45 -23.66 27.81
C ARG A 138 0.66 -24.96 27.92
N THR A 139 1.00 -25.94 27.11
CA THR A 139 0.74 -27.33 27.47
C THR A 139 1.69 -27.70 28.60
N GLU A 140 1.11 -27.93 29.77
CA GLU A 140 1.72 -28.67 30.89
C GLU A 140 2.11 -30.10 30.47
#